data_AF-A0A519THS4-F1
#
_entry.id   AF-A0A519THS4-F1
#
_cell.length_a   1.000
_cell.length_b   1.000
_cell.length_c   1.000
_cell.angle_alpha   90.00
_cell.angle_beta   90.00
_cell.angle_gamma   90.00
#
_symmetry.space_group_name_H-M   'P 1'
#
loop_
_entity.id
_entity.type
_entity.pdbx_description
1 polymer ?
#
loop_
_entity_poly.entity_id
_entity_poly.type
_entity_poly.pdbx_seq_one_letter_code
_entity_poly.pdbx_strand_id
1 'polypeptide(L)'
;MEKAILLLLAIMEGIWQLFLRLLIYRLLLWIFSQNSIFKLKLDLRKYLTFILVATIEILTTSINALGQTKLVSKTTEKIECITKFDTLLNRNYYIIADKMPFFQEGESVMFKIMAKNLKWPNAECCIQGTVYVSFIVESNGRLSNKKIQKSPFKDNDFCSPNKEALKVLDYLPQWNAGICNGKKVAVLYILPIKFALK
;
A
#
# COMPACT_ATOMS: atom_id res chain seq x y z
N MET A 1 9.82 -13.68 -4.56
CA MET A 1 10.94 -14.30 -5.30
C MET A 1 10.55 -14.57 -6.75
N GLU A 2 9.50 -15.34 -7.03
CA GLU A 2 9.07 -15.68 -8.41
C GLU A 2 8.79 -14.46 -9.31
N LYS A 3 8.12 -13.43 -8.79
CA LYS A 3 7.82 -12.20 -9.57
C LYS A 3 9.06 -11.44 -10.02
N ALA A 4 10.16 -11.49 -9.25
CA ALA A 4 11.40 -10.81 -9.61
C ALA A 4 12.17 -11.56 -10.71
N ILE A 5 12.11 -12.89 -10.70
CA ILE A 5 12.74 -13.75 -11.73
C ILE A 5 12.05 -13.55 -13.09
N LEU A 6 10.70 -13.50 -13.10
CA LEU A 6 9.94 -13.25 -14.34
C LEU A 6 10.24 -11.86 -14.93
N LEU A 7 10.46 -10.86 -14.08
CA LEU A 7 10.78 -9.50 -14.50
C LEU A 7 12.18 -9.41 -15.13
N LEU A 8 13.15 -10.14 -14.57
CA LEU A 8 14.51 -10.23 -15.12
C LEU A 8 14.54 -10.98 -16.46
N LEU A 9 13.78 -12.06 -16.61
CA LEU A 9 13.65 -12.78 -17.88
C LEU A 9 13.06 -11.90 -18.98
N ALA A 10 12.01 -11.12 -18.68
CA ALA A 10 11.41 -10.19 -19.63
C ALA A 10 12.38 -9.08 -20.07
N ILE A 11 13.21 -8.57 -19.15
CA ILE A 11 14.25 -7.58 -19.47
C ILE A 11 15.33 -8.19 -20.37
N MET A 12 15.76 -9.43 -20.08
CA MET A 12 16.75 -10.13 -20.89
C MET A 12 16.25 -10.41 -22.32
N GLU A 13 15.00 -10.82 -22.49
CA GLU A 13 14.40 -11.01 -23.82
C GLU A 13 14.35 -9.69 -24.62
N GLY A 14 13.98 -8.57 -23.96
CA GLY A 14 13.96 -7.26 -24.60
C GLY A 14 15.34 -6.80 -25.07
N ILE A 15 16.38 -7.00 -24.24
CA ILE A 15 17.77 -6.65 -24.57
C ILE A 15 18.27 -7.52 -25.73
N TRP A 16 17.97 -8.82 -25.71
CA TRP A 16 18.35 -9.75 -26.78
C TRP A 16 17.75 -9.37 -28.14
N GLN A 17 16.47 -8.97 -28.16
CA GLN A 17 15.79 -8.53 -29.39
C GLN A 17 16.36 -7.22 -29.94
N LEU A 18 16.70 -6.25 -29.07
CA LEU A 18 17.35 -5.00 -29.47
C LEU A 18 18.74 -5.25 -30.05
N PHE A 19 19.51 -6.15 -29.43
CA PHE A 19 20.82 -6.56 -29.93
C PHE A 19 20.71 -7.21 -31.32
N LEU A 20 19.76 -8.12 -31.51
CA LEU A 20 19.52 -8.79 -32.79
C LEU A 20 19.15 -7.78 -33.89
N ARG A 21 18.31 -6.79 -33.59
CA ARG A 21 17.94 -5.71 -34.53
C ARG A 21 19.13 -4.85 -34.92
N LEU A 22 19.97 -4.46 -33.96
CA LEU A 22 21.19 -3.69 -34.23
C LEU A 22 22.19 -4.49 -35.07
N LEU A 23 22.29 -5.79 -34.83
CA LEU A 23 23.12 -6.71 -35.60
C LEU A 23 22.64 -6.82 -37.06
N ILE A 24 21.33 -6.99 -37.26
CA ILE A 24 20.70 -7.03 -38.59
C ILE A 24 20.90 -5.70 -39.31
N TYR A 25 20.70 -4.56 -38.63
CA TYR A 25 20.88 -3.25 -39.22
C TYR A 25 22.34 -2.99 -39.64
N ARG A 26 23.30 -3.41 -38.80
CA ARG A 26 24.74 -3.36 -39.17
C ARG A 26 25.08 -4.26 -40.35
N LEU A 27 24.51 -5.47 -40.41
CA LEU A 27 24.70 -6.37 -41.54
C LEU A 27 24.12 -5.78 -42.83
N LEU A 28 22.93 -5.18 -42.77
CA LEU A 28 22.32 -4.51 -43.91
C LEU A 28 23.15 -3.30 -44.39
N LEU A 29 23.64 -2.48 -43.46
CA LEU A 29 24.55 -1.38 -43.78
C LEU A 29 25.87 -1.86 -44.37
N TRP A 30 26.40 -2.98 -43.88
CA TRP A 30 27.64 -3.57 -44.40
C TRP A 30 27.44 -4.17 -45.80
N ILE A 31 26.35 -4.91 -46.03
CA ILE A 31 25.97 -5.41 -47.37
C ILE A 31 25.78 -4.25 -48.34
N PHE A 32 25.16 -3.15 -47.89
CA PHE A 32 25.01 -1.94 -48.67
C PHE A 32 26.36 -1.28 -49.00
N SER A 33 27.30 -1.27 -48.04
CA SER A 33 28.64 -0.72 -48.21
C SER A 33 29.52 -1.53 -49.17
N GLN A 34 29.29 -2.83 -49.33
CA GLN A 34 30.09 -3.71 -50.20
C GLN A 34 29.60 -3.71 -51.66
N ASN A 35 28.39 -3.22 -51.94
CA ASN A 35 27.85 -3.18 -53.30
C ASN A 35 28.30 -1.93 -54.06
N SER A 36 29.40 -2.07 -54.82
CA SER A 36 30.00 -1.03 -55.68
C SER A 36 29.14 -0.55 -56.88
N ILE A 37 27.96 -1.15 -57.10
CA ILE A 37 27.05 -0.83 -58.23
C ILE A 37 26.14 0.38 -57.94
N PHE A 38 26.06 0.86 -56.69
CA PHE A 38 25.12 1.92 -56.29
C PHE A 38 25.62 3.35 -56.53
N LYS A 39 26.35 3.61 -57.63
CA LYS A 39 26.48 4.98 -58.14
C LYS A 39 25.28 5.27 -59.05
N LEU A 40 24.31 6.01 -58.49
CA LEU A 40 23.32 6.82 -59.21
C LEU A 40 22.22 6.11 -60.03
N LYS A 41 21.46 5.18 -59.41
CA LYS A 41 20.04 5.01 -59.73
C LYS A 41 19.25 4.79 -58.43
N LEU A 42 18.73 5.88 -57.89
CA LEU A 42 17.89 5.88 -56.69
C LEU A 42 16.50 5.35 -57.09
N ASP A 43 16.31 4.03 -56.97
CA ASP A 43 15.07 3.39 -57.38
C ASP A 43 13.99 3.64 -56.31
N LEU A 44 13.06 4.56 -56.61
CA LEU A 44 12.02 5.05 -55.70
C LEU A 44 11.22 3.92 -55.04
N ARG A 45 11.09 2.78 -55.73
CA ARG A 45 10.41 1.57 -55.24
C ARG A 45 11.06 1.01 -53.97
N LYS A 46 12.39 1.01 -53.88
CA LYS A 46 13.11 0.49 -52.71
C LYS A 46 12.88 1.39 -51.49
N TYR A 47 12.93 2.70 -51.69
CA TYR A 47 12.67 3.66 -50.63
C TYR A 47 11.22 3.60 -50.13
N LEU A 48 10.25 3.45 -51.04
CA LEU A 48 8.85 3.23 -50.70
C LEU A 48 8.67 1.97 -49.84
N THR A 49 9.35 0.87 -50.18
CA THR A 49 9.29 -0.36 -49.36
C THR A 49 9.92 -0.17 -47.98
N PHE A 50 11.01 0.59 -47.85
CA PHE A 50 11.60 0.90 -46.54
C PHE A 50 10.70 1.78 -45.67
N ILE A 51 10.05 2.80 -46.26
CA ILE A 51 9.08 3.65 -45.54
C ILE A 51 7.87 2.82 -45.07
N LEU A 52 7.36 1.92 -45.92
CA LEU A 52 6.24 1.05 -45.56
C LEU A 52 6.61 0.11 -44.40
N VAL A 53 7.79 -0.50 -44.42
CA VAL A 53 8.23 -1.37 -43.32
C VAL A 53 8.47 -0.58 -42.03
N ALA A 54 9.12 0.60 -42.11
CA ALA A 54 9.37 1.45 -40.96
C ALA A 54 8.06 1.95 -40.30
N THR A 55 7.05 2.29 -41.10
CA THR A 55 5.74 2.74 -40.59
C THR A 55 4.94 1.60 -39.96
N ILE A 56 5.01 0.39 -40.51
CA ILE A 56 4.40 -0.80 -39.91
C ILE A 56 5.03 -1.08 -38.53
N GLU A 57 6.34 -0.99 -38.39
CA GLU A 57 7.00 -1.18 -37.08
C GLU A 57 6.57 -0.14 -36.04
N ILE A 58 6.49 1.15 -36.41
CA ILE A 58 6.03 2.22 -35.52
C ILE A 58 4.57 1.99 -35.08
N LEU A 59 3.70 1.51 -35.97
CA LEU A 59 2.31 1.21 -35.66
C LEU A 59 2.16 0.03 -34.67
N THR A 60 2.99 -1.00 -34.77
CA THR A 60 2.92 -2.16 -33.86
C THR A 60 3.30 -1.81 -32.42
N THR A 61 4.23 -0.87 -32.20
CA THR A 61 4.61 -0.44 -30.84
C THR A 61 3.48 0.30 -30.12
N SER A 62 2.62 0.99 -30.87
CA SER A 62 1.48 1.74 -30.33
C SER A 62 0.32 0.84 -29.87
N ILE A 63 0.11 -0.29 -30.55
CA ILE A 63 -0.96 -1.24 -30.21
C ILE A 63 -0.67 -1.96 -28.88
N ASN A 64 0.60 -2.26 -28.59
CA ASN A 64 0.99 -2.94 -27.34
C ASN A 64 0.85 -2.05 -26.09
N ALA A 65 0.93 -0.72 -26.25
CA ALA A 65 0.72 0.24 -25.17
C ALA A 65 -0.76 0.37 -24.75
N LEU A 66 -1.70 0.15 -25.68
CA LEU A 66 -3.15 0.23 -25.42
C LEU A 66 -3.71 -1.03 -24.75
N GLY A 67 -3.04 -2.19 -24.89
CA GLY A 67 -3.45 -3.44 -24.26
C GLY A 67 -3.21 -3.49 -22.74
N GLN A 68 -2.19 -2.79 -22.26
CA GLN A 68 -1.78 -2.84 -20.84
C GLN A 68 -2.63 -1.95 -19.92
N THR A 69 -3.24 -0.86 -20.43
CA THR A 69 -4.01 0.08 -19.59
C THR A 69 -5.38 -0.46 -19.16
N LYS A 70 -5.96 -1.39 -19.94
CA LYS A 70 -7.29 -1.96 -19.68
C LYS A 70 -7.30 -3.10 -18.64
N LEU A 71 -6.17 -3.76 -18.44
CA LEU A 71 -6.03 -4.85 -17.44
C LEU A 71 -5.51 -4.35 -16.08
N VAL A 72 -4.79 -3.23 -16.04
CA VAL A 72 -4.32 -2.63 -14.78
C VAL A 72 -5.45 -1.96 -14.00
N SER A 73 -6.44 -1.38 -14.68
CA SER A 73 -7.61 -0.76 -14.01
C SER A 73 -8.64 -1.77 -13.49
N LYS A 74 -8.68 -2.98 -14.06
CA LYS A 74 -9.63 -4.03 -13.67
C LYS A 74 -9.21 -4.82 -12.41
N THR A 75 -7.97 -4.63 -11.95
CA THR A 75 -7.40 -5.34 -10.79
C THR A 75 -7.08 -4.39 -9.64
N THR A 76 -7.87 -3.34 -9.45
CA THR A 76 -8.07 -2.82 -8.09
C THR A 76 -9.10 -3.73 -7.43
N GLU A 77 -8.60 -4.84 -6.91
CA GLU A 77 -9.35 -5.76 -6.06
C GLU A 77 -10.01 -4.93 -4.96
N LYS A 78 -11.33 -4.83 -5.00
CA LYS A 78 -12.12 -4.14 -3.97
C LYS A 78 -11.68 -4.71 -2.63
N ILE A 79 -11.07 -3.89 -1.77
CA ILE A 79 -10.64 -4.33 -0.43
C ILE A 79 -11.88 -4.86 0.27
N GLU A 80 -11.93 -6.17 0.48
CA GLU A 80 -13.08 -6.78 1.11
C GLU A 80 -13.06 -6.48 2.61
N CYS A 81 -14.21 -6.06 3.14
CA CYS A 81 -14.37 -5.84 4.56
C CYS A 81 -14.24 -7.16 5.33
N ILE A 82 -13.23 -7.28 6.18
CA ILE A 82 -12.96 -8.50 6.96
C ILE A 82 -13.63 -8.41 8.32
N THR A 83 -14.54 -9.34 8.60
CA THR A 83 -15.24 -9.49 9.87
C THR A 83 -14.64 -10.59 10.75
N LYS A 84 -14.67 -10.38 12.07
CA LYS A 84 -14.44 -11.42 13.07
C LYS A 84 -15.56 -11.43 14.10
N PHE A 85 -15.82 -12.60 14.67
CA PHE A 85 -16.77 -12.80 15.75
C PHE A 85 -16.06 -12.67 17.10
N ASP A 86 -16.60 -11.86 18.01
CA ASP A 86 -16.18 -11.81 19.42
C ASP A 86 -17.10 -12.73 20.24
N THR A 87 -16.54 -13.77 20.85
CA THR A 87 -17.29 -14.71 21.70
C THR A 87 -17.80 -14.06 22.99
N LEU A 88 -17.08 -13.06 23.54
CA LEU A 88 -17.47 -12.40 24.79
C LEU A 88 -18.61 -11.40 24.58
N LEU A 89 -18.65 -10.77 23.40
CA LEU A 89 -19.70 -9.81 23.04
C LEU A 89 -20.85 -10.44 22.25
N ASN A 90 -20.71 -11.72 21.87
CA ASN A 90 -21.66 -12.46 21.04
C ASN A 90 -22.07 -11.71 19.76
N ARG A 91 -21.10 -11.08 19.08
CA ARG A 91 -21.35 -10.28 17.86
C ARG A 91 -20.12 -10.17 16.96
N ASN A 92 -20.35 -9.78 15.71
CA ASN A 92 -19.30 -9.50 14.74
C ASN A 92 -18.78 -8.05 14.84
N TYR A 93 -17.48 -7.89 14.60
CA TYR A 93 -16.82 -6.61 14.39
C TYR A 93 -15.88 -6.70 13.18
N TYR A 94 -15.54 -5.55 12.60
CA TYR A 94 -14.67 -5.47 11.44
C TYR A 94 -13.23 -5.17 11.88
N ILE A 95 -12.24 -5.77 11.21
CA ILE A 95 -10.83 -5.40 11.40
C ILE A 95 -10.37 -4.50 10.27
N ILE A 96 -10.88 -4.77 9.07
CA ILE A 96 -10.57 -4.02 7.86
C ILE A 96 -11.90 -3.55 7.30
N ALA A 97 -11.96 -2.26 6.99
CA ALA A 97 -13.12 -1.60 6.42
C ALA A 97 -12.70 -0.71 5.24
N ASP A 98 -13.64 -0.39 4.35
CA ASP A 98 -13.38 0.50 3.21
C ASP A 98 -12.86 1.87 3.68
N LYS A 99 -13.43 2.37 4.78
CA LYS A 99 -12.93 3.54 5.50
C LYS A 99 -12.75 3.18 6.96
N MET A 100 -11.51 3.31 7.44
CA MET A 100 -11.18 3.12 8.85
C MET A 100 -11.78 4.25 9.71
N PRO A 101 -12.11 3.95 10.98
CA PRO A 101 -12.57 4.98 11.91
C PRO A 101 -11.44 5.99 12.18
N PHE A 102 -11.83 7.22 12.46
CA PHE A 102 -10.89 8.31 12.77
C PHE A 102 -11.45 9.23 13.86
N PHE A 103 -10.58 9.85 14.64
CA PHE A 103 -10.98 10.79 15.68
C PHE A 103 -11.55 12.07 15.04
N GLN A 104 -12.68 12.56 15.54
CA GLN A 104 -13.43 13.64 14.88
C GLN A 104 -12.61 14.94 14.72
N GLU A 105 -11.83 15.31 15.74
CA GLU A 105 -10.98 16.50 15.71
C GLU A 105 -9.59 16.27 15.12
N GLY A 106 -9.35 15.07 14.56
CA GLY A 106 -8.08 14.69 13.97
C GLY A 106 -7.05 14.18 15.00
N GLU A 107 -6.10 13.40 14.50
CA GLU A 107 -5.14 12.69 15.35
C GLU A 107 -4.23 13.64 16.16
N SER A 108 -3.88 14.81 15.61
CA SER A 108 -3.06 15.78 16.33
C SER A 108 -3.71 16.28 17.62
N VAL A 109 -5.04 16.48 17.61
CA VAL A 109 -5.79 16.89 18.81
C VAL A 109 -5.91 15.72 19.77
N MET A 110 -6.17 14.52 19.26
CA MET A 110 -6.18 13.29 20.05
C MET A 110 -4.87 13.12 20.84
N PHE A 111 -3.71 13.25 20.18
CA PHE A 111 -2.41 13.15 20.83
C PHE A 111 -2.18 14.25 21.86
N LYS A 112 -2.65 15.48 21.63
CA LYS A 112 -2.58 16.56 22.63
C LYS A 112 -3.43 16.26 23.87
N ILE A 113 -4.65 15.76 23.68
CA ILE A 113 -5.55 15.37 24.78
C ILE A 113 -4.92 14.23 25.58
N MET A 114 -4.37 13.22 24.89
CA MET A 114 -3.67 12.13 25.56
C MET A 114 -2.44 12.65 26.30
N ALA A 115 -1.56 13.42 25.68
CA ALA A 115 -0.36 13.95 26.35
C ALA A 115 -0.67 14.81 27.59
N LYS A 116 -1.82 15.49 27.61
CA LYS A 116 -2.28 16.29 28.76
C LYS A 116 -2.83 15.41 29.89
N ASN A 117 -3.53 14.33 29.57
CA ASN A 117 -4.22 13.49 30.55
C ASN A 117 -3.45 12.21 30.93
N LEU A 118 -2.45 11.81 30.14
CA LEU A 118 -1.64 10.63 30.38
C LEU A 118 -0.71 10.89 31.55
N LYS A 119 -1.01 10.22 32.68
CA LYS A 119 -0.21 10.30 33.89
C LYS A 119 0.65 9.06 34.04
N TRP A 120 1.79 9.22 34.67
CA TRP A 120 2.57 8.07 35.09
C TRP A 120 2.03 7.58 36.43
N PRO A 121 1.75 6.27 36.61
CA PRO A 121 1.19 5.77 37.87
C PRO A 121 2.16 5.93 39.05
N ASN A 122 3.46 5.78 38.81
CA ASN A 122 4.51 6.03 39.81
C ASN A 122 5.71 6.76 39.17
N ALA A 123 5.93 8.01 39.56
CA ALA A 123 7.01 8.86 39.02
C ALA A 123 8.42 8.33 39.29
N GLU A 124 8.60 7.44 40.26
CA GLU A 124 9.90 6.84 40.62
C GLU A 124 10.28 5.66 39.71
N CYS A 125 9.34 5.18 38.89
CA CYS A 125 9.57 4.03 38.02
C CYS A 125 10.25 4.45 36.71
N CYS A 126 11.52 4.08 36.54
CA CYS A 126 12.33 4.33 35.34
C CYS A 126 12.04 3.37 34.18
N ILE A 127 10.79 2.99 33.96
CA ILE A 127 10.43 2.07 32.87
C ILE A 127 10.03 2.84 31.61
N GLN A 128 10.24 2.27 30.43
CA GLN A 128 9.85 2.87 29.16
C GLN A 128 9.27 1.79 28.25
N GLY A 129 8.37 2.17 27.36
CA GLY A 129 7.78 1.22 26.43
C GLY A 129 6.52 1.72 25.75
N THR A 130 6.03 0.91 24.82
CA THR A 130 4.80 1.18 24.09
C THR A 130 3.74 0.17 24.48
N VAL A 131 2.60 0.65 24.96
CA VAL A 131 1.42 -0.16 25.25
C VAL A 131 0.49 -0.07 24.05
N TYR A 132 0.13 -1.22 23.47
CA TYR A 132 -0.84 -1.31 22.39
C TYR A 132 -2.20 -1.62 22.98
N VAL A 133 -3.10 -0.64 22.89
CA VAL A 133 -4.47 -0.75 23.37
C VAL A 133 -5.39 -0.98 22.18
N SER A 134 -6.25 -1.99 22.26
CA SER A 134 -7.29 -2.26 21.27
C SER A 134 -8.66 -1.88 21.82
N PHE A 135 -9.52 -1.34 20.96
CA PHE A 135 -10.89 -1.00 21.30
C PHE A 135 -11.75 -1.05 20.04
N ILE A 136 -13.06 -1.19 20.21
CA ILE A 136 -14.02 -1.18 19.11
C ILE A 136 -14.64 0.21 19.03
N VAL A 137 -14.53 0.84 17.85
CA VAL A 137 -15.28 2.05 17.51
C VAL A 137 -16.63 1.61 16.98
N GLU A 138 -17.69 1.86 17.73
CA GLU A 138 -19.06 1.52 17.37
C GLU A 138 -19.56 2.35 16.16
N SER A 139 -20.65 1.91 15.55
CA SER A 139 -21.33 2.64 14.46
C SER A 139 -21.84 4.03 14.88
N ASN A 140 -22.05 4.24 16.19
CA ASN A 140 -22.42 5.53 16.78
C ASN A 140 -21.21 6.40 17.17
N GLY A 141 -19.98 5.92 16.96
CA GLY A 141 -18.76 6.65 17.30
C GLY A 141 -18.29 6.53 18.75
N ARG A 142 -18.95 5.73 19.58
CA ARG A 142 -18.52 5.45 20.96
C ARG A 142 -17.47 4.34 20.97
N LEU A 143 -16.61 4.37 21.99
CA LEU A 143 -15.60 3.35 22.23
C LEU A 143 -16.16 2.24 23.14
N SER A 144 -15.95 0.98 22.77
CA SER A 144 -16.30 -0.19 23.58
C SER A 144 -15.16 -1.22 23.58
N ASN A 145 -15.27 -2.24 24.44
CA ASN A 145 -14.34 -3.39 24.49
C ASN A 145 -12.86 -3.00 24.59
N LYS A 146 -12.53 -2.02 25.44
CA LYS A 146 -11.16 -1.52 25.63
C LYS A 146 -10.31 -2.61 26.30
N LYS A 147 -9.24 -3.04 25.63
CA LYS A 147 -8.36 -4.13 26.05
C LYS A 147 -6.91 -3.81 25.75
N ILE A 148 -5.99 -4.36 26.52
CA ILE A 148 -4.57 -4.30 26.21
C ILE A 148 -4.26 -5.47 25.28
N GLN A 149 -3.83 -5.17 24.07
CA GLN A 149 -3.48 -6.19 23.09
C GLN A 149 -2.04 -6.67 23.27
N LYS A 150 -1.13 -5.73 23.55
CA LYS A 150 0.28 -6.03 23.77
C LYS A 150 0.89 -4.97 24.67
N SER A 151 1.57 -5.40 25.72
CA SER A 151 2.32 -4.54 26.62
C SER A 151 3.63 -5.22 27.02
N PRO A 152 4.75 -4.49 27.12
CA PRO A 152 5.97 -5.02 27.71
C PRO A 152 5.88 -5.11 29.25
N PHE A 153 4.85 -4.54 29.86
CA PHE A 153 4.68 -4.46 31.32
C PHE A 153 3.69 -5.52 31.80
N LYS A 154 4.01 -6.21 32.90
CA LYS A 154 3.09 -7.17 33.51
C LYS A 154 2.01 -6.42 34.30
N ASP A 155 0.81 -6.99 34.34
CA ASP A 155 -0.33 -6.34 35.01
C ASP A 155 -0.16 -6.27 36.54
N ASN A 156 0.64 -7.16 37.12
CA ASN A 156 0.91 -7.22 38.55
C ASN A 156 2.13 -6.38 38.99
N ASP A 157 2.82 -5.72 38.06
CA ASP A 157 3.94 -4.85 38.41
C ASP A 157 3.43 -3.52 38.95
N PHE A 158 3.97 -3.08 40.10
CA PHE A 158 3.60 -1.81 40.75
C PHE A 158 3.79 -0.59 39.82
N CYS A 159 4.75 -0.68 38.90
CA CYS A 159 5.05 0.38 37.96
C CYS A 159 4.18 0.35 36.69
N SER A 160 3.32 -0.66 36.49
CA SER A 160 2.66 -0.91 35.20
C SER A 160 1.73 0.24 34.77
N PRO A 161 1.96 0.89 33.62
CA PRO A 161 1.10 1.96 33.11
C PRO A 161 -0.16 1.44 32.38
N ASN A 162 -0.35 0.12 32.34
CA ASN A 162 -1.44 -0.58 31.65
C ASN A 162 -2.83 -0.01 32.01
N LYS A 163 -3.10 0.22 33.31
CA LYS A 163 -4.38 0.76 33.78
C LYS A 163 -4.62 2.20 33.32
N GLU A 164 -3.58 3.02 33.31
CA GLU A 164 -3.68 4.41 32.91
C GLU A 164 -3.82 4.54 31.38
N ALA A 165 -3.16 3.66 30.63
CA ALA A 165 -3.34 3.53 29.18
C ALA A 165 -4.81 3.23 28.80
N LEU A 166 -5.54 2.45 29.60
CA LEU A 166 -6.96 2.21 29.38
C LEU A 166 -7.82 3.43 29.74
N LYS A 167 -7.52 4.10 30.86
CA LYS A 167 -8.25 5.31 31.30
C LYS A 167 -8.11 6.48 30.35
N VAL A 168 -6.95 6.65 29.69
CA VAL A 168 -6.75 7.79 28.79
C VAL A 168 -7.77 7.79 27.64
N LEU A 169 -8.27 6.61 27.25
CA LEU A 169 -9.31 6.46 26.24
C LEU A 169 -10.68 7.00 26.68
N ASP A 170 -10.93 7.15 27.98
CA ASP A 170 -12.18 7.76 28.47
C ASP A 170 -12.24 9.27 28.16
N TYR A 171 -11.10 9.91 27.96
CA TYR A 171 -11.01 11.31 27.53
C TYR A 171 -11.14 11.49 26.02
N LEU A 172 -11.39 10.42 25.26
CA LEU A 172 -11.54 10.42 23.79
C LEU A 172 -12.96 10.03 23.35
N PRO A 173 -14.01 10.82 23.68
CA PRO A 173 -15.39 10.37 23.56
C PRO A 173 -15.96 10.34 22.13
N GLN A 174 -15.39 11.06 21.18
CA GLN A 174 -15.99 11.27 19.85
C GLN A 174 -15.13 10.75 18.70
N TRP A 175 -15.61 9.67 18.07
CA TRP A 175 -14.99 9.07 16.89
C TRP A 175 -15.97 8.99 15.72
N ASN A 176 -15.45 9.06 14.51
CA ASN A 176 -16.22 8.69 13.33
C ASN A 176 -16.10 7.19 13.10
N ALA A 177 -17.26 6.53 12.97
CA ALA A 177 -17.33 5.10 12.70
C ALA A 177 -16.69 4.76 11.35
N GLY A 178 -16.19 3.53 11.25
CA GLY A 178 -15.73 3.00 9.97
C GLY A 178 -16.90 2.76 9.02
N ILE A 179 -16.61 2.73 7.72
CA ILE A 179 -17.61 2.52 6.67
C ILE A 179 -17.22 1.27 5.87
N CYS A 180 -18.19 0.37 5.70
CA CYS A 180 -18.11 -0.82 4.87
C CYS A 180 -19.33 -0.92 3.97
N ASN A 181 -19.13 -1.06 2.66
CA ASN A 181 -20.21 -1.11 1.67
C ASN A 181 -21.24 0.03 1.84
N GLY A 182 -20.74 1.25 2.16
CA GLY A 182 -21.57 2.43 2.39
C GLY A 182 -22.33 2.47 3.72
N LYS A 183 -22.16 1.46 4.59
CA LYS A 183 -22.81 1.39 5.92
C LYS A 183 -21.80 1.66 7.04
N LYS A 184 -22.23 2.36 8.09
CA LYS A 184 -21.43 2.53 9.32
C LYS A 184 -21.34 1.20 10.06
N VAL A 185 -20.13 0.77 10.39
CA VAL A 185 -19.87 -0.51 11.03
C VAL A 185 -18.97 -0.36 12.26
N ALA A 186 -19.05 -1.33 13.16
CA ALA A 186 -18.17 -1.39 14.33
C ALA A 186 -16.79 -1.94 13.92
N VAL A 187 -15.73 -1.16 14.14
CA VAL A 187 -14.37 -1.50 13.69
C VAL A 187 -13.41 -1.57 14.87
N LEU A 188 -12.57 -2.60 14.91
CA LEU A 188 -11.46 -2.72 15.85
C LEU A 188 -10.36 -1.73 15.47
N TYR A 189 -9.98 -0.89 16.42
CA TYR A 189 -8.89 0.06 16.29
C TYR A 189 -7.81 -0.26 17.33
N ILE A 190 -6.55 -0.12 16.93
CA ILE A 190 -5.39 -0.38 17.78
C ILE A 190 -4.56 0.89 17.88
N LEU A 191 -4.40 1.40 19.09
CA LEU A 191 -3.69 2.64 19.38
C LEU A 191 -2.39 2.34 20.14
N PRO A 192 -1.21 2.67 19.59
CA PRO A 192 0.05 2.61 20.31
C PRO A 192 0.21 3.83 21.23
N ILE A 193 0.34 3.59 22.54
CA ILE A 193 0.58 4.63 23.54
C ILE A 193 2.01 4.49 24.03
N LYS A 194 2.85 5.48 23.73
CA LYS A 194 4.27 5.50 24.12
C LYS A 194 4.42 6.14 25.51
N PHE A 195 4.99 5.39 26.43
CA PHE A 195 5.44 5.85 27.73
C PHE A 195 6.96 6.06 27.66
N ALA A 196 7.37 7.32 27.63
CA ALA A 196 8.76 7.73 27.67
C ALA A 196 9.02 8.54 28.94
N LEU A 197 10.17 8.32 29.57
CA LEU A 197 10.62 9.19 30.66
C LEU A 197 10.94 10.56 30.06
N LYS A 198 10.52 11.61 30.74
CA LYS A 198 10.88 13.00 30.41
C LYS A 198 12.16 13.39 31.11
#